data_AF-A0A0C3DQZ9-F1
#
_entry.id   AF-A0A0C3DQZ9-F1
#
_cell.length_a   1.000
_cell.length_b   1.000
_cell.length_c   1.000
_cell.angle_alpha   90.00
_cell.angle_beta   90.00
_cell.angle_gamma   90.00
#
_symmetry.space_group_name_H-M   'P 1'
#
loop_
_entity.id
_entity.type
_entity.pdbx_description
1 polymer ?
#
loop_
_entity_poly.entity_id
_entity_poly.type
_entity_poly.pdbx_seq_one_letter_code
_entity_poly.pdbx_strand_id
1 'polypeptide(L)'
;MGVEPAEMVAPVVKDFAVVFNKVVEASEKAKLSMKLQADKHQNPAPDYKVTRVTPNAVELKLPKTLRIHPVVNVLHVKPYLGPLPGQPVSQPGPVQVSEEHDEEYEV
;
A
#
# COMPACT_ATOMS: atom_id res chain seq x y z
N MET A 1 64.81 6.47 -38.53
CA MET A 1 63.90 5.32 -38.78
C MET A 1 62.68 5.50 -37.88
N GLY A 2 61.62 6.11 -38.41
CA GLY A 2 60.34 6.23 -37.70
C GLY A 2 59.45 5.08 -38.13
N VAL A 3 59.03 4.24 -37.18
CA VAL A 3 57.99 3.24 -37.40
C VAL A 3 56.64 3.92 -37.19
N GLU A 4 55.90 4.08 -38.28
CA GLU A 4 54.48 4.43 -38.28
C GLU A 4 53.70 3.43 -37.42
N PRO A 5 52.80 3.89 -36.53
CA PRO A 5 51.97 3.00 -35.74
C PRO A 5 50.90 2.43 -36.66
N ALA A 6 51.00 1.14 -36.99
CA ALA A 6 49.95 0.43 -37.69
C ALA A 6 48.64 0.54 -36.90
N GLU A 7 47.62 1.14 -37.53
CA GLU A 7 46.25 1.15 -37.03
C GLU A 7 45.74 -0.28 -36.92
N MET A 8 45.90 -0.87 -35.74
CA MET A 8 45.32 -2.17 -35.40
C MET A 8 43.82 -1.98 -35.15
N VAL A 9 43.04 -1.85 -36.24
CA VAL A 9 41.57 -1.96 -36.18
C VAL A 9 41.24 -3.44 -35.97
N ALA A 10 41.34 -3.89 -34.71
CA ALA A 10 41.14 -5.28 -34.36
C ALA A 10 39.63 -5.66 -34.36
N PRO A 11 39.29 -6.87 -34.82
CA PRO A 11 37.91 -7.41 -34.87
C PRO A 11 37.19 -7.41 -33.50
N VAL A 12 37.94 -7.28 -32.41
CA VAL A 12 37.50 -7.23 -31.01
C VAL A 12 36.44 -6.14 -30.76
N VAL A 13 36.53 -4.98 -31.42
CA VAL A 13 35.56 -3.88 -31.23
C VAL A 13 34.17 -4.26 -31.74
N LYS A 14 34.09 -5.09 -32.79
CA LYS A 14 32.81 -5.54 -33.37
C LYS A 14 32.10 -6.52 -32.43
N ASP A 15 32.87 -7.36 -31.73
CA ASP A 15 32.32 -8.32 -30.76
C ASP A 15 31.73 -7.62 -29.53
N PHE A 16 32.36 -6.55 -29.05
CA PHE A 16 31.82 -5.74 -27.96
C PHE A 16 30.49 -5.07 -28.34
N ALA A 17 30.38 -4.50 -29.54
CA ALA A 17 29.13 -3.89 -30.00
C ALA A 17 27.96 -4.89 -30.04
N VAL A 18 28.23 -6.13 -30.49
CA VAL A 18 27.24 -7.21 -30.50
C VAL A 18 26.82 -7.61 -29.09
N VAL A 19 27.77 -7.68 -28.14
CA VAL A 19 27.48 -7.98 -26.73
C VAL A 19 26.66 -6.86 -26.09
N PHE A 20 27.02 -5.60 -26.31
CA PHE A 20 26.27 -4.45 -25.77
C PHE A 20 24.83 -4.42 -26.29
N ASN A 21 24.62 -4.65 -27.59
CA ASN A 21 23.27 -4.68 -28.16
C ASN A 21 22.41 -5.78 -27.53
N LYS A 22 22.98 -6.99 -27.32
CA LYS A 22 22.27 -8.09 -26.63
C LYS A 22 21.92 -7.75 -25.18
N VAL A 23 22.79 -7.05 -24.47
CA VAL A 23 22.54 -6.61 -23.09
C VAL A 23 21.42 -5.56 -23.06
N VAL A 24 21.41 -4.61 -23.99
CA VAL A 24 20.35 -3.60 -24.12
C VAL A 24 19.00 -4.27 -24.41
N GLU A 25 18.96 -5.19 -25.38
CA GLU A 25 17.74 -5.94 -25.72
C GLU A 25 17.22 -6.77 -24.52
N ALA A 26 18.12 -7.49 -23.84
CA ALA A 26 17.75 -8.27 -22.65
C ALA A 26 17.24 -7.38 -21.51
N SER A 27 17.84 -6.20 -21.32
CA SER A 27 17.42 -5.23 -20.31
C SER A 27 16.01 -4.67 -20.59
N GLU A 28 15.72 -4.26 -21.83
CA GLU A 28 14.38 -3.78 -22.18
C GLU A 28 13.33 -4.90 -22.05
N LYS A 29 13.68 -6.14 -22.42
CA LYS A 29 12.80 -7.30 -22.22
C LYS A 29 12.55 -7.58 -20.73
N ALA A 30 13.58 -7.48 -19.89
CA ALA A 30 13.46 -7.65 -18.44
C ALA A 30 12.55 -6.58 -17.83
N LYS A 31 12.73 -5.31 -18.21
CA LYS A 31 11.89 -4.19 -17.77
C LYS A 31 10.41 -4.39 -18.10
N LEU A 32 10.10 -4.84 -19.32
CA LEU A 32 8.72 -5.14 -19.73
C LEU A 32 8.14 -6.30 -18.92
N SER A 33 8.92 -7.36 -18.71
CA SER A 33 8.50 -8.51 -17.90
C SER A 33 8.24 -8.13 -16.45
N MET A 34 9.10 -7.28 -15.85
CA MET A 34 8.93 -6.80 -14.48
C MET A 34 7.66 -5.98 -14.33
N LYS A 35 7.36 -5.08 -15.29
CA LYS A 35 6.10 -4.33 -15.29
C LYS A 35 4.89 -5.25 -15.39
N LEU A 36 4.91 -6.22 -16.31
CA LEU A 36 3.82 -7.17 -16.46
C LEU A 36 3.60 -8.03 -15.20
N GLN A 37 4.65 -8.32 -14.43
CA GLN A 37 4.51 -8.98 -13.13
C GLN A 37 3.98 -8.05 -12.04
N ALA A 38 4.44 -6.80 -11.99
CA ALA A 38 3.92 -5.81 -11.06
C ALA A 38 2.42 -5.55 -11.28
N ASP A 39 2.01 -5.38 -12.54
CA ASP A 39 0.62 -5.13 -12.90
C ASP A 39 -0.29 -6.33 -12.59
N LYS A 40 0.20 -7.57 -12.77
CA LYS A 40 -0.55 -8.80 -12.41
C LYS A 40 -0.92 -8.88 -10.94
N HIS A 41 -0.11 -8.28 -10.07
CA HIS A 41 -0.31 -8.29 -8.62
C HIS A 41 -0.82 -6.95 -8.09
N GLN A 42 -1.12 -6.00 -8.97
CA GLN A 42 -1.72 -4.73 -8.58
C GLN A 42 -3.21 -4.94 -8.31
N ASN A 43 -3.58 -5.04 -7.03
CA ASN A 43 -4.97 -4.85 -6.65
C ASN A 43 -5.34 -3.38 -6.88
N PRO A 44 -6.44 -3.08 -7.58
CA PRO A 44 -6.91 -1.71 -7.71
C PRO A 44 -7.17 -1.16 -6.31
N ALA A 45 -6.66 0.04 -6.04
CA ALA A 45 -6.97 0.73 -4.80
C ALA A 45 -8.50 0.88 -4.70
N PRO A 46 -9.10 0.62 -3.53
CA PRO A 46 -10.51 0.88 -3.34
C PRO A 46 -10.80 2.36 -3.67
N ASP A 47 -11.74 2.60 -4.56
CA ASP A 47 -12.16 3.95 -4.94
C ASP A 47 -13.11 4.52 -3.88
N TYR A 48 -12.52 5.09 -2.83
CA TYR A 48 -13.26 5.80 -1.79
C TYR A 48 -13.37 7.29 -2.15
N LYS A 49 -14.57 7.85 -2.01
CA LYS A 49 -14.78 9.30 -2.19
C LYS A 49 -14.39 10.00 -0.90
N VAL A 50 -13.34 10.82 -0.96
CA VAL A 50 -12.99 11.74 0.14
C VAL A 50 -14.07 12.81 0.22
N THR A 51 -14.70 12.96 1.38
CA THR A 51 -15.72 13.99 1.61
C THR A 51 -15.10 15.26 2.17
N ARG A 52 -14.22 15.13 3.16
CA ARG A 52 -13.56 16.25 3.85
C ARG A 52 -12.14 15.87 4.26
N VAL A 53 -11.27 16.87 4.30
CA VAL A 53 -9.88 16.73 4.76
C VAL A 53 -9.66 17.77 5.85
N THR A 54 -9.22 17.32 7.02
CA THR A 54 -8.73 18.15 8.11
C THR A 54 -7.21 18.00 8.23
N PRO A 55 -6.49 18.87 8.95
CA PRO A 55 -5.02 18.76 9.07
C PRO A 55 -4.53 17.44 9.66
N ASN A 56 -5.38 16.76 10.44
CA ASN A 56 -5.06 15.56 11.19
C ASN A 56 -5.84 14.31 10.72
N ALA A 57 -6.89 14.44 9.91
CA ALA A 57 -7.73 13.32 9.51
C ALA A 57 -8.38 13.54 8.13
N VAL A 58 -8.92 12.45 7.56
CA VAL A 58 -9.63 12.45 6.28
C VAL A 58 -10.94 11.70 6.45
N GLU A 59 -12.05 12.33 6.08
CA GLU A 59 -13.36 11.70 6.04
C GLU A 59 -13.57 11.01 4.69
N LEU A 60 -13.93 9.72 4.75
CA LEU A 60 -14.13 8.87 3.59
C LEU A 60 -15.58 8.40 3.52
N LYS A 61 -16.20 8.49 2.34
CA LYS A 61 -17.46 7.82 2.07
C LYS A 61 -17.21 6.36 1.76
N LEU A 62 -17.40 5.51 2.77
CA LEU A 62 -17.28 4.08 2.65
C LEU A 62 -18.52 3.48 1.96
N PRO A 63 -18.36 2.46 1.10
CA PRO A 63 -19.50 1.75 0.55
C PRO A 63 -20.21 0.98 1.67
N LYS A 64 -21.54 0.87 1.60
CA LYS A 64 -22.37 0.18 2.62
C LYS A 64 -21.96 -1.28 2.88
N THR A 65 -21.23 -1.89 1.94
CA THR A 65 -20.71 -3.26 2.05
C THR A 65 -19.46 -3.36 2.92
N LEU A 66 -18.73 -2.25 3.12
CA LEU A 66 -17.49 -2.24 3.90
C LEU A 66 -17.85 -2.01 5.36
N ARG A 67 -17.61 -3.02 6.19
CA ARG A 67 -17.78 -2.96 7.64
C ARG A 67 -16.41 -2.80 8.28
N ILE A 68 -16.22 -1.75 9.07
CA ILE A 68 -15.05 -1.62 9.94
C ILE A 68 -15.29 -2.53 11.14
N HIS A 69 -14.49 -3.59 11.28
CA HIS A 69 -14.49 -4.39 12.50
C HIS A 69 -13.47 -3.80 13.47
N PRO A 70 -13.88 -3.23 14.61
CA PRO A 70 -12.94 -2.80 15.63
C PRO A 70 -12.19 -4.02 16.17
N VAL A 71 -10.91 -4.13 15.83
CA VAL A 71 -10.03 -5.18 16.37
C VAL A 71 -9.45 -4.68 17.68
N VAL A 72 -10.03 -5.11 18.79
CA VAL A 72 -9.48 -4.84 20.12
C VAL A 72 -8.49 -5.93 20.50
N ASN A 73 -7.33 -5.55 21.03
CA ASN A 73 -6.42 -6.53 21.62
C ASN A 73 -7.01 -7.03 22.94
N VAL A 74 -7.58 -8.24 22.91
CA VAL A 74 -8.27 -8.85 24.05
C VAL A 74 -7.36 -8.97 25.29
N LEU A 75 -6.05 -9.15 25.12
CA LEU A 75 -5.10 -9.18 26.24
C LEU A 75 -5.02 -7.84 26.98
N HIS A 76 -5.35 -6.74 26.30
CA HIS A 76 -5.34 -5.38 26.86
C HIS A 76 -6.74 -4.90 27.27
N VAL A 77 -7.79 -5.67 26.97
CA VAL A 77 -9.15 -5.36 27.42
C VAL A 77 -9.27 -5.71 28.90
N LYS A 78 -9.52 -4.71 29.74
CA LYS A 78 -9.88 -4.93 31.14
C LYS A 78 -11.40 -5.06 31.25
N PRO A 79 -11.91 -6.13 31.90
CA PRO A 79 -13.33 -6.22 32.18
C PRO A 79 -13.77 -5.05 33.05
N TYR A 80 -14.93 -4.49 32.76
CA TYR A 80 -15.52 -3.45 33.59
C TYR A 80 -15.90 -4.03 34.95
N LEU A 81 -15.38 -3.46 36.03
CA LEU A 81 -15.57 -3.96 37.41
C LEU A 81 -16.75 -3.31 38.14
N GLY A 82 -17.57 -2.54 37.43
CA GLY A 82 -18.62 -1.76 38.06
C GLY A 82 -18.12 -0.46 38.70
N PRO A 83 -19.04 0.41 39.15
CA PRO A 83 -18.73 1.63 39.88
C PRO A 83 -18.21 1.34 41.29
N LEU A 84 -17.20 2.09 41.74
CA LEU A 84 -16.71 2.04 43.11
C LEU A 84 -17.72 2.66 44.09
N PRO A 85 -17.72 2.25 45.37
CA PRO A 85 -18.59 2.83 46.38
C PRO A 85 -18.38 4.35 46.47
N GLY A 86 -19.46 5.11 46.29
CA GLY A 86 -19.45 6.58 46.28
C GLY A 86 -19.36 7.22 44.89
N GLN A 87 -19.23 6.45 43.81
CA GLN A 87 -19.28 7.01 42.45
C GLN A 87 -20.74 7.23 41.99
N PRO A 88 -21.08 8.42 41.46
CA PRO A 88 -22.37 8.62 40.81
C PRO A 88 -22.42 7.78 39.53
N VAL A 89 -23.40 6.87 39.48
CA VAL A 89 -23.61 6.01 38.31
C VAL A 89 -24.61 6.70 37.39
N SER A 90 -24.11 7.45 36.42
CA SER A 90 -24.89 7.72 35.21
C SER A 90 -24.89 6.41 34.43
N GLN A 91 -25.94 5.59 34.58
CA GLN A 91 -26.10 4.44 33.69
C GLN A 91 -26.36 5.00 32.29
N PRO A 92 -25.47 4.74 31.31
CA PRO A 92 -25.82 4.97 29.92
C PRO A 92 -27.05 4.10 29.64
N GLY A 93 -28.07 4.67 28.99
CA GLY A 93 -29.21 3.87 28.55
C GLY A 93 -28.74 2.70 27.67
N PRO A 94 -29.54 1.63 27.55
CA PRO A 94 -29.24 0.54 26.63
C PRO A 94 -28.90 1.10 25.25
N VAL A 95 -27.70 0.81 24.75
CA VAL A 95 -27.32 1.14 23.38
C VAL A 95 -28.18 0.27 22.48
N GLN A 96 -29.15 0.89 21.81
CA GLN A 96 -29.91 0.23 20.77
C GLN A 96 -29.02 0.17 19.53
N VAL A 97 -28.35 -0.96 19.35
CA VAL A 97 -27.67 -1.29 18.10
C VAL A 97 -28.78 -1.63 17.10
N SER A 98 -29.20 -0.66 16.29
CA SER A 98 -30.10 -0.93 15.17
C SER A 98 -29.41 -1.85 14.16
N GLU A 99 -30.19 -2.70 13.49
CA GLU A 99 -29.70 -3.52 12.38
C GLU A 99 -29.16 -2.63 11.22
N GLU A 100 -29.62 -1.38 11.17
CA GLU A 100 -28.94 -0.26 10.51
C GLU A 100 -27.64 0.07 11.28
N HIS A 101 -26.55 -0.56 10.85
CA HIS A 101 -25.17 -0.34 11.30
C HIS A 101 -24.63 1.05 10.89
N ASP A 102 -25.33 2.14 11.24
CA ASP A 102 -24.90 3.53 10.99
C ASP A 102 -24.05 4.09 12.15
N GLU A 103 -23.30 3.22 12.82
CA GLU A 103 -22.42 3.61 13.92
C GLU A 103 -21.13 4.23 13.37
N GLU A 104 -20.98 5.54 13.56
CA GLU A 104 -19.76 6.28 13.21
C GLU A 104 -18.68 6.02 14.26
N TYR A 105 -17.60 5.33 13.86
CA TYR A 105 -16.44 5.10 14.71
C TYR A 105 -15.32 6.06 14.31
N GLU A 106 -14.88 6.89 15.24
CA GLU A 106 -13.69 7.75 15.10
C GLU A 106 -12.44 6.90 15.36
N VAL A 107 -11.45 6.95 14.45
CA VAL A 107 -10.18 6.20 14.51
C VAL A 107 -9.02 7.15 14.78
#